data_AF-A0A6V7M2A5-F1
#
_entry.id   AF-A0A6V7M2A5-F1
#
_cell.length_a   1.000
_cell.length_b   1.000
_cell.length_c   1.000
_cell.angle_alpha   90.00
_cell.angle_beta   90.00
_cell.angle_gamma   90.00
#
_symmetry.space_group_name_H-M   'P 1'
#
loop_
_entity.id
_entity.type
_entity.pdbx_description
1 polymer ?
#
loop_
_entity_poly.entity_id
_entity_poly.type
_entity_poly.pdbx_seq_one_letter_code
_entity_poly.pdbx_strand_id
1 'polypeptide(L)' 'NEAGYFKEEITPVSVKAKKQEVEVSVDEHARPQAKLEDFTKLPSVFQKNGLVTAGTAS' A
#
# COMPACT_ATOMS: atom_id res chain seq x y z
N ASN A 1 10.11 3.36 -0.07
CA ASN A 1 10.42 3.69 1.34
C ASN A 1 11.89 3.50 1.72
N GLU A 2 12.73 2.92 0.86
CA GLU A 2 14.10 2.51 1.21
C GLU A 2 15.09 3.67 1.39
N ALA A 3 14.89 4.79 0.70
CA ALA A 3 15.76 5.96 0.80
C ALA A 3 15.66 6.70 2.16
N GLY A 4 14.75 6.30 3.05
CA GLY A 4 14.67 6.81 4.42
C GLY A 4 14.09 8.22 4.57
N TYR A 5 13.58 8.83 3.50
CA TYR A 5 13.04 10.20 3.51
C TYR A 5 11.94 10.41 4.56
N PHE A 6 11.12 9.39 4.85
CA PHE A 6 10.00 9.50 5.77
C PHE A 6 10.34 9.14 7.22
N LYS A 7 11.61 8.79 7.53
CA LYS A 7 11.99 8.34 8.88
C LYS A 7 11.84 9.42 9.95
N GLU A 8 12.02 10.68 9.59
CA GLU A 8 11.96 11.80 10.55
C GLU A 8 10.52 12.26 10.83
N GLU A 9 9.58 12.01 9.92
CA GLU A 9 8.18 12.42 10.06
C GLU A 9 7.25 11.29 10.54
N ILE A 10 7.61 10.01 10.33
CA ILE A 10 6.81 8.87 10.79
C ILE A 10 7.09 8.60 12.28
N THR A 11 6.05 8.69 13.10
CA THR A 11 6.09 8.21 14.49
C THR A 11 5.71 6.72 14.54
N PRO A 12 6.57 5.83 15.08
CA PRO A 12 6.25 4.41 15.18
C PRO A 12 5.01 4.13 16.03
N VAL A 13 4.19 3.18 15.61
CA VAL A 13 2.99 2.75 16.32
C VAL A 13 3.10 1.28 16.68
N SER A 14 2.97 0.96 17.98
CA SER A 14 2.91 -0.42 18.46
C SER A 14 1.49 -0.97 18.33
N VAL A 15 1.33 -2.04 17.56
CA VAL A 15 0.05 -2.72 17.33
C VAL A 15 0.12 -4.14 17.87
N LYS A 16 -0.84 -4.51 18.71
CA LYS A 16 -0.99 -5.91 19.17
C LYS A 16 -1.70 -6.73 18.10
N ALA A 17 -0.93 -7.50 17.33
CA ALA A 17 -1.44 -8.49 16.40
C ALA A 17 -1.49 -9.86 17.11
N LYS A 18 -2.69 -10.28 17.51
CA LYS A 18 -2.93 -11.53 18.26
C LYS A 18 -2.13 -11.57 19.58
N LYS A 19 -1.06 -12.38 19.64
CA LYS A 19 -0.19 -12.56 20.81
C LYS A 19 1.16 -11.88 20.66
N GLN A 20 1.38 -11.14 19.58
CA GLN A 20 2.64 -10.46 19.28
C GLN A 20 2.41 -8.96 19.19
N GLU A 21 3.37 -8.20 19.67
CA GLU A 21 3.43 -6.75 19.48
C GLU A 21 4.29 -6.48 18.25
N VAL A 22 3.73 -5.73 17.30
CA VAL A 22 4.38 -5.39 16.03
C VAL A 22 4.50 -3.88 15.98
N GLU A 23 5.70 -3.38 15.78
CA GLU A 23 5.97 -1.96 15.56
C GLU A 23 5.79 -1.64 14.07
N VAL A 24 4.93 -0.67 13.77
CA VAL A 24 4.70 -0.16 12.42
C VAL A 24 5.31 1.23 12.31
N SER A 25 6.34 1.36 11.47
CA SER A 25 7.12 2.61 11.29
C SER A 25 7.43 2.93 9.83
N VAL A 26 6.85 2.18 8.89
CA VAL A 26 7.05 2.33 7.46
C VAL A 26 5.72 2.14 6.75
N ASP A 27 5.43 2.95 5.73
CA ASP A 27 4.21 2.80 4.93
C ASP A 27 4.14 1.44 4.24
N GLU A 28 3.01 0.75 4.36
CA GLU A 28 2.81 -0.58 3.78
C GLU A 28 2.20 -0.53 2.37
N HIS A 29 1.61 0.61 1.97
CA HIS A 29 0.81 0.70 0.76
C HIS A 29 1.65 0.70 -0.53
N ALA A 30 2.86 1.25 -0.49
CA ALA A 30 3.73 1.31 -1.65
C ALA A 30 4.10 -0.10 -2.14
N ARG A 31 3.99 -0.34 -3.45
CA ARG A 31 4.33 -1.61 -4.10
C ARG A 31 5.52 -1.42 -5.04
N PRO A 32 6.78 -1.44 -4.54
CA PRO A 32 7.98 -1.17 -5.35
C PRO A 32 8.13 -2.04 -6.60
N GLN A 33 7.59 -3.26 -6.55
CA GLN A 33 7.64 -4.26 -7.60
C GLN A 33 6.46 -4.21 -8.58
N ALA A 34 5.54 -3.25 -8.44
CA ALA A 34 4.38 -3.15 -9.33
C ALA A 34 4.82 -2.83 -10.76
N LYS A 35 4.31 -3.59 -11.73
CA LYS A 35 4.58 -3.42 -13.16
C LYS A 35 3.33 -3.01 -13.92
N LEU A 36 3.50 -2.42 -15.10
CA LEU A 36 2.38 -1.95 -15.91
C LEU A 36 1.40 -3.09 -16.25
N GLU A 37 1.90 -4.31 -16.49
CA GLU A 37 1.04 -5.46 -16.80
C GLU A 37 0.18 -5.92 -15.61
N ASP A 38 0.54 -5.53 -14.39
CA ASP A 38 -0.25 -5.85 -13.20
C ASP A 38 -1.52 -5.00 -13.15
N PHE A 39 -1.48 -3.78 -13.69
CA PHE A 39 -2.62 -2.84 -13.70
C PHE A 39 -3.62 -3.14 -14.80
N THR A 40 -3.15 -3.61 -15.97
CA THR A 40 -4.04 -3.92 -17.11
C THR A 40 -4.97 -5.10 -16.86
N LYS A 41 -4.64 -5.96 -15.89
CA LYS A 41 -5.43 -7.14 -15.51
C LYS A 41 -6.48 -6.84 -14.42
N LEU A 42 -6.46 -5.65 -13.83
CA LEU A 42 -7.33 -5.35 -12.70
C LEU A 42 -8.77 -5.09 -13.16
N PRO A 43 -9.77 -5.67 -12.48
CA PRO A 43 -11.16 -5.36 -12.76
C PRO A 43 -11.51 -3.94 -12.30
N SER A 44 -12.50 -3.35 -12.97
CA SER A 44 -13.11 -2.09 -12.55
C SER A 44 -13.88 -2.26 -11.24
N VAL A 45 -13.65 -1.38 -10.26
CA VAL A 45 -14.16 -1.55 -8.89
C VAL A 45 -15.55 -0.92 -8.67
N PHE A 46 -15.83 0.20 -9.35
CA PHE A 46 -17.06 0.99 -9.08
C PHE A 46 -18.17 0.82 -10.11
N GLN A 47 -17.83 0.55 -11.37
CA GLN A 47 -18.78 0.41 -12.47
C GLN A 47 -18.31 -0.69 -13.41
N LYS A 48 -19.24 -1.48 -13.95
CA LYS A 48 -18.91 -2.51 -14.95
C LYS A 48 -18.35 -1.83 -16.20
N ASN A 49 -17.16 -2.26 -16.64
CA ASN A 49 -16.39 -1.65 -17.74
C ASN A 49 -15.96 -0.19 -17.47
N GLY A 50 -15.85 0.22 -16.21
CA GLY A 50 -15.33 1.52 -15.82
C GLY A 50 -13.80 1.61 -15.89
N LEU A 51 -13.26 2.82 -15.72
CA LEU A 51 -11.81 3.09 -15.80
C LEU A 51 -11.08 2.96 -14.45
N VAL A 52 -11.81 2.93 -13.34
CA VAL A 52 -11.22 2.95 -12.00
C VAL A 52 -11.03 1.52 -11.49
N THR A 53 -9.78 1.18 -11.18
CA THR A 53 -9.35 -0.14 -10.70
C THR A 53 -8.74 -0.01 -9.30
N ALA A 54 -8.55 -1.13 -8.61
CA ALA A 54 -7.88 -1.13 -7.30
C ALA A 54 -6.42 -0.62 -7.34
N GLY A 55 -5.79 -0.60 -8.51
CA GLY A 55 -4.43 -0.07 -8.68
C GLY A 55 -4.38 1.41 -9.03
N THR A 56 -5.51 2.02 -9.42
CA THR A 56 -5.61 3.45 -9.75
C THR A 56 -6.44 4.24 -8.74
N ALA A 57 -7.03 3.56 -7.76
CA ALA A 57 -7.74 4.17 -6.65
C ALA A 57 -6.82 4.32 -5.43
N SER A 58 -6.93 5.46 -4.75
CA SER A 58 -6.23 5.77 -3.50
C SER A 58 -7.16 6.47 -2.53
#